data_AF-A0A0A5I1U3-F1
#
_entry.id   AF-A0A0A5I1U3-F1
#
_cell.length_a   1.000
_cell.length_b   1.000
_cell.length_c   1.000
_cell.angle_alpha   90.00
_cell.angle_beta   90.00
_cell.angle_gamma   90.00
#
_symmetry.space_group_name_H-M   'P 1'
#
loop_
_entity.id
_entity.type
_entity.pdbx_description
1 polymer ?
#
loop_
_entity_poly.entity_id
_entity_poly.type
_entity_poly.pdbx_seq_one_letter_code
_entity_poly.pdbx_strand_id
1 'polypeptide(L)' 'MSERLTDEQRKRKMGAIKGKGTSIERKVSKELWRRGYGFRKNVKDLYGTPDIAIKKYRIVIFFRLLLLAWL' A
#
# COMPACT_ATOMS: atom_id res chain seq x y z
N MET A 1 -5.41 22.40 -19.21
CA MET A 1 -5.40 21.39 -20.30
C MET A 1 -5.21 20.02 -19.68
N SER A 2 -6.13 19.09 -19.91
CA SER A 2 -6.07 17.72 -19.35
C SER A 2 -5.53 16.79 -20.43
N GLU A 3 -4.27 16.37 -20.30
CA GLU A 3 -3.73 15.28 -21.12
C GLU A 3 -4.41 13.98 -20.70
N ARG A 4 -5.28 13.45 -21.56
CA ARG A 4 -5.85 12.11 -21.40
C ARG A 4 -4.77 11.10 -21.78
N LEU A 5 -4.24 10.39 -20.79
CA LEU A 5 -3.33 9.27 -21.02
C LEU A 5 -3.97 8.27 -21.98
N THR A 6 -3.23 7.87 -23.02
CA THR A 6 -3.67 6.82 -23.95
C THR A 6 -3.86 5.50 -23.19
N ASP A 7 -4.68 4.60 -23.74
CA ASP A 7 -4.97 3.31 -23.08
C ASP A 7 -3.70 2.50 -22.85
N GLU A 8 -2.73 2.56 -23.76
CA GLU A 8 -1.42 1.93 -23.58
C GLU A 8 -0.61 2.55 -22.44
N GLN A 9 -0.60 3.88 -22.32
CA GLN A 9 0.08 4.57 -21.23
C GLN A 9 -0.57 4.23 -19.88
N ARG A 10 -1.90 4.09 -19.83
CA ARG A 10 -2.63 3.64 -18.64
C ARG A 10 -2.29 2.19 -18.29
N LYS A 11 -2.32 1.27 -19.27
CA LYS A 11 -1.98 -0.15 -19.06
C LYS A 11 -0.53 -0.33 -18.60
N ARG A 12 0.41 0.41 -19.21
CA ARG A 12 1.83 0.41 -18.82
C ARG A 12 2.03 0.97 -17.42
N LYS A 13 1.36 2.07 -17.05
CA LYS A 13 1.39 2.61 -15.69
C LYS A 13 0.80 1.62 -14.69
N MET A 14 -0.34 1.00 -14.99
CA MET A 14 -0.99 0.03 -14.10
C MET A 14 -0.13 -1.24 -13.92
N GLY A 15 0.48 -1.75 -14.99
CA GLY A 15 1.39 -2.90 -14.91
C GLY A 15 2.69 -2.62 -14.16
N ALA A 16 3.13 -1.35 -14.11
CA ALA A 16 4.28 -0.92 -13.32
C ALA A 16 3.98 -0.78 -11.82
N ILE A 17 2.71 -0.62 -11.44
CA ILE A 17 2.27 -0.56 -10.04
C ILE A 17 2.32 -1.99 -9.48
N LYS A 18 3.46 -2.34 -8.88
CA LYS A 18 3.60 -3.60 -8.15
C LYS A 18 2.71 -3.57 -6.91
N GLY A 19 1.95 -4.64 -6.69
CA GLY A 19 1.04 -4.74 -5.55
C GLY A 19 1.71 -4.87 -4.17
N LYS A 20 3.05 -4.97 -4.13
CA LYS A 20 3.88 -5.09 -2.92
C LYS A 20 5.25 -4.47 -3.16
N GLY A 21 5.91 -4.00 -2.11
CA GLY A 21 7.28 -3.49 -2.16
C GLY A 21 7.39 -2.10 -2.78
N THR A 22 6.32 -1.32 -2.75
CA THR A 22 6.33 0.07 -3.20
C THR A 22 7.37 0.90 -2.46
N SER A 23 7.81 2.02 -3.04
CA SER A 23 8.73 2.94 -2.37
C SER A 23 8.13 3.48 -1.06
N ILE A 24 6.81 3.62 -1.01
CA ILE A 24 6.05 4.06 0.17
C ILE A 24 6.12 3.00 1.28
N GLU A 25 5.80 1.74 0.98
CA GLU A 25 5.90 0.63 1.94
C GLU A 25 7.30 0.55 2.57
N ARG A 26 8.35 0.71 1.76
CA ARG A 26 9.74 0.69 2.22
C ARG A 26 10.05 1.86 3.15
N LYS A 27 9.66 3.08 2.78
CA LYS A 27 9.87 4.29 3.60
C LYS A 27 9.15 4.17 4.94
N VAL A 28 7.89 3.76 4.94
CA VAL A 28 7.10 3.63 6.17
C VAL A 28 7.63 2.49 7.04
N SER A 29 7.97 1.34 6.47
CA SER A 29 8.60 0.24 7.22
C SER A 29 9.91 0.68 7.89
N LYS A 30 10.74 1.44 7.17
CA LYS A 30 12.01 1.96 7.70
C LYS A 30 11.78 2.94 8.86
N GLU A 31 10.81 3.83 8.71
CA GLU A 31 10.47 4.81 9.74
C GLU A 31 9.84 4.15 10.98
N LEU A 32 8.95 3.18 10.79
CA LEU A 32 8.37 2.42 11.90
C LEU A 32 9.45 1.65 12.68
N TRP A 33 10.40 1.05 11.97
CA TRP A 33 11.53 0.37 12.59
C TRP A 33 12.45 1.34 13.33
N ARG A 34 12.77 2.49 12.73
CA ARG A 34 13.56 3.57 13.36
C ARG A 34 12.94 4.08 14.65
N ARG A 35 11.60 4.12 14.72
CA ARG A 35 10.83 4.51 15.92
C ARG A 35 10.64 3.38 16.93
N GLY A 36 11.16 2.18 16.67
CA GLY A 36 11.05 1.03 17.58
C GLY A 36 9.66 0.38 17.61
N TYR A 37 8.83 0.59 16.59
CA TYR A 37 7.53 -0.06 16.53
C TYR A 37 7.65 -1.51 16.03
N GLY A 38 7.04 -2.44 16.76
CA GLY A 38 6.85 -3.81 16.29
C GLY A 38 5.66 -3.89 15.34
N PHE A 39 5.90 -4.18 14.06
CA PHE A 39 4.86 -4.29 13.05
C PHE A 39 5.00 -5.56 12.21
N ARG A 40 3.88 -6.03 11.66
CA ARG A 40 3.82 -7.13 10.68
C ARG A 40 3.46 -6.58 9.31
N LYS A 41 4.04 -7.16 8.26
CA LYS A 41 3.75 -6.82 6.86
C LYS A 41 2.84 -7.88 6.21
N ASN A 42 2.01 -7.48 5.24
CA ASN A 42 1.17 -8.38 4.44
C ASN A 42 0.31 -9.34 5.28
N VAL A 43 -0.53 -8.77 6.14
CA VAL A 43 -1.21 -9.49 7.22
C VAL A 43 -2.50 -10.11 6.68
N LYS A 44 -2.38 -11.34 6.14
CA LYS A 44 -3.49 -12.10 5.53
C LYS A 44 -4.51 -12.63 6.53
N ASP A 45 -4.16 -12.68 7.80
CA ASP A 45 -5.00 -13.10 8.92
C ASP A 45 -6.03 -12.03 9.33
N LEU A 46 -5.99 -10.83 8.74
CA LEU A 46 -6.92 -9.75 9.01
C LEU A 46 -7.78 -9.43 7.79
N TYR A 47 -9.04 -9.04 8.06
CA TYR A 47 -9.99 -8.60 7.04
C TYR A 47 -9.39 -7.46 6.18
N GLY A 48 -9.56 -7.55 4.87
CA GLY A 48 -8.98 -6.61 3.92
C GLY A 48 -7.48 -6.81 3.62
N THR A 49 -6.80 -7.75 4.29
CA THR A 49 -5.34 -8.01 4.11
C THR A 49 -4.50 -6.73 4.18
N PRO A 50 -4.41 -6.07 5.35
CA PRO A 50 -3.64 -4.85 5.50
C PRO A 50 -2.15 -5.05 5.17
N ASP A 51 -1.57 -4.01 4.57
CA ASP A 51 -0.16 -4.00 4.20
C ASP A 51 0.75 -3.97 5.42
N ILE A 52 0.36 -3.21 6.46
CA ILE A 52 1.04 -3.19 7.76
C ILE A 52 0.02 -3.28 8.90
N ALA A 53 0.30 -4.10 9.92
CA ALA A 53 -0.45 -4.11 11.17
C ALA A 53 0.48 -3.93 12.38
N ILE A 54 0.09 -3.07 13.32
CA ILE A 54 0.80 -2.80 14.57
C ILE A 54 -0.07 -3.30 15.73
N LYS A 55 0.13 -4.57 16.13
CA LYS A 55 -0.72 -5.25 17.12
C LYS A 55 -0.80 -4.53 18.46
N LYS A 56 0.33 -3.98 18.93
CA LYS A 56 0.41 -3.26 20.23
C LYS A 56 -0.60 -2.12 20.32
N TYR A 57 -0.81 -1.39 19.22
CA TYR A 57 -1.71 -0.23 19.19
C TYR A 57 -3.03 -0.51 18.47
N ARG A 58 -3.26 -1.75 18.01
CA ARG A 58 -4.43 -2.14 17.21
C ARG A 58 -4.65 -1.26 15.97
N ILE A 59 -3.56 -0.81 15.35
CA ILE A 59 -3.57 0.03 14.14
C ILE A 59 -3.26 -0.84 12.91
N VAL A 60 -4.02 -0.64 11.83
CA VAL A 60 -3.77 -1.21 10.50
C VAL A 60 -3.54 -0.11 9.49
N ILE A 61 -2.63 -0.32 8.55
CA ILE A 61 -2.25 0.65 7.50
C ILE A 61 -2.40 -0.06 6.16
N PHE A 62 -3.17 0.57 5.26
CA PHE A 62 -3.32 0.18 3.86
C PHE A 62 -2.59 1.22 2.99
N PHE A 63 -1.67 0.77 2.15
CA PHE A 63 -1.00 1.62 1.16
C PHE A 63 -1.74 1.67 -0.17
N ARG A 64 -2.62 0.71 -0.43
CA ARG A 64 -3.53 0.74 -1.58
C ARG A 64 -4.72 1.63 -1.27
N LEU A 65 -4.62 2.89 -1.67
CA LEU A 65 -5.72 3.86 -1.61
C LEU A 65 -6.89 3.38 -2.49
N LEU A 66 -7.98 3.02 -1.81
CA LEU A 66 -9.39 3.27 -2.15
C LEU A 66 -9.66 3.66 -3.63
N LEU A 67 -9.73 2.69 -4.54
CA LEU A 67 -10.32 2.89 -5.86
C LEU A 67 -11.33 1.80 -6.26
N LEU A 68 -11.61 0.84 -5.36
CA LEU A 68 -12.51 -0.29 -5.64
C LEU A 68 -13.50 -0.55 -4.49
N ALA A 69 -13.88 0.49 -3.75
CA ALA A 69 -15.00 0.40 -2.81
C ALA A 69 -16.31 0.93 -3.40
N TRP A 70 -16.27 1.61 -4.56
CA TRP A 70 -17.45 2.10 -5.30
C TRP A 70 -17.13 2.16 -6.79
N LEU A 71 -17.20 1.01 -7.48
CA LEU A 71 -17.48 0.90 -8.91
C LEU A 71 -17.88 -0.54 -9.24
#